data_AF-A0A673UQM4-F1
#
_entry.id   AF-A0A673UQM4-F1
#
_cell.length_a   1.000
_cell.length_b   1.000
_cell.length_c   1.000
_cell.angle_alpha   90.00
_cell.angle_beta   90.00
_cell.angle_gamma   90.00
#
_symmetry.space_group_name_H-M   'P 1'
#
loop_
_entity.id
_entity.type
_entity.pdbx_description
1 polymer ?
#
loop_
_entity_poly.entity_id
_entity_poly.type
_entity_poly.pdbx_seq_one_letter_code
_entity_poly.pdbx_strand_id
1 'polypeptide(L)'
;MAQELSEKELLKMEVEQLKKEVNNPRVPISKAGKDIKDFVEAEAGNDPLLKGVPEDKNPFKEKTPTFHVLLIFQGRASRWEIVSSGITW
;
A
#
# COMPACT_ATOMS: atom_id res chain seq x y z
N MET A 1 -14.91 -24.73 -18.54
CA MET A 1 -15.99 -24.65 -17.54
C MET A 1 -17.14 -23.77 -18.01
N ALA A 2 -16.93 -22.56 -18.56
CA ALA A 2 -18.03 -21.70 -19.03
C ALA A 2 -18.42 -21.85 -20.52
N GLN A 3 -17.61 -22.57 -21.31
CA GLN A 3 -17.74 -22.62 -22.78
C GLN A 3 -18.64 -23.73 -23.34
N GLU A 4 -19.23 -24.59 -22.50
CA GLU A 4 -20.08 -25.72 -22.93
C GLU A 4 -21.51 -25.66 -22.40
N LEU A 5 -21.94 -24.52 -21.84
CA LEU A 5 -23.27 -24.36 -21.26
C LEU A 5 -24.19 -23.77 -22.33
N SER A 6 -25.37 -24.35 -22.47
CA SER A 6 -26.38 -23.78 -23.36
C SER A 6 -26.79 -22.39 -22.85
N GLU A 7 -27.12 -21.46 -23.75
CA GLU A 7 -27.54 -20.08 -23.38
C GLU A 7 -28.64 -20.08 -22.32
N LYS A 8 -29.54 -21.08 -22.38
CA LYS A 8 -30.61 -21.29 -21.40
C LYS A 8 -30.09 -21.62 -20.00
N GLU A 9 -29.01 -22.37 -19.88
CA GLU A 9 -28.40 -22.72 -18.58
C GLU A 9 -27.63 -21.54 -18.00
N LEU A 10 -26.94 -20.77 -18.84
CA LEU A 10 -26.28 -19.53 -18.43
C LEU A 10 -27.29 -18.54 -17.81
N LEU A 11 -28.43 -18.33 -18.48
CA LEU A 11 -29.49 -17.45 -18.00
C LEU A 11 -30.15 -17.95 -16.70
N LYS A 12 -30.29 -19.27 -16.52
CA LYS A 12 -30.79 -19.84 -15.26
C LYS A 12 -29.83 -19.56 -14.11
N MET A 13 -28.54 -19.74 -14.32
CA MET A 13 -27.52 -19.44 -13.32
C MET A 13 -27.49 -17.95 -12.96
N GLU A 14 -27.64 -17.06 -13.94
CA GLU A 14 -27.73 -15.61 -13.71
C GLU A 14 -28.96 -15.26 -12.86
N VAL A 15 -30.14 -15.80 -13.20
CA VAL A 15 -31.36 -15.57 -12.41
C VAL A 15 -31.23 -16.12 -10.98
N GLU A 16 -30.58 -17.26 -10.80
CA GLU A 16 -30.28 -17.82 -9.48
C GLU A 16 -29.34 -16.92 -8.67
N GLN A 17 -28.33 -16.35 -9.31
CA GLN A 17 -27.41 -15.39 -8.69
C GLN A 17 -28.15 -14.10 -8.29
N LEU A 18 -28.95 -13.53 -9.18
CA LEU A 18 -29.73 -12.32 -8.90
C LEU A 18 -30.72 -12.53 -7.75
N LYS A 19 -31.35 -13.70 -7.67
CA LYS A 19 -32.21 -14.06 -6.53
C LYS A 19 -31.45 -14.11 -5.20
N LYS A 20 -30.18 -14.52 -5.20
CA LYS A 20 -29.32 -14.48 -4.00
C LYS A 20 -28.96 -13.04 -3.63
N GLU A 21 -28.61 -12.21 -4.61
CA GLU A 21 -28.21 -10.81 -4.38
C GLU A 21 -29.35 -9.91 -3.90
N VAL A 22 -30.59 -10.18 -4.34
CA VAL A 22 -31.78 -9.46 -3.86
C VAL A 22 -32.02 -9.73 -2.38
N ASN A 23 -31.87 -10.99 -1.95
CA ASN A 23 -32.08 -11.40 -0.56
C ASN A 23 -30.96 -10.95 0.40
N ASN A 24 -29.88 -10.35 -0.10
CA ASN A 24 -28.80 -9.87 0.76
C ASN A 24 -29.27 -8.67 1.59
N PRO A 25 -29.23 -8.72 2.94
CA PRO A 25 -29.64 -7.62 3.80
C PRO A 25 -28.73 -6.41 3.59
N ARG A 26 -29.33 -5.24 3.35
CA ARG A 26 -28.62 -3.96 3.17
C ARG A 26 -28.73 -3.12 4.43
N VAL A 27 -27.61 -2.55 4.85
CA VAL A 27 -27.54 -1.57 5.95
C VAL A 27 -27.83 -0.17 5.39
N PRO A 28 -28.56 0.71 6.10
CA PRO A 28 -28.75 2.08 5.66
C PRO A 28 -27.41 2.81 5.49
N ILE A 29 -27.29 3.57 4.39
CA ILE A 29 -26.08 4.33 4.05
C ILE A 29 -25.69 5.30 5.16
N SER A 30 -26.68 5.87 5.84
CA SER A 30 -26.47 6.77 6.98
C SER A 30 -25.79 6.10 8.18
N LYS A 31 -25.95 4.79 8.36
CA LYS A 31 -25.24 4.02 9.39
C LYS A 31 -23.87 3.60 8.91
N ALA A 32 -23.79 2.99 7.72
CA ALA A 32 -22.51 2.56 7.14
C ALA A 32 -21.50 3.72 7.01
N GLY A 33 -21.96 4.91 6.62
CA GLY A 33 -21.12 6.09 6.54
C GLY A 33 -20.59 6.58 7.89
N LYS A 34 -21.37 6.44 8.96
CA LYS A 34 -20.90 6.73 10.32
C LYS A 34 -19.84 5.72 10.75
N ASP A 35 -20.12 4.43 10.57
CA ASP A 35 -19.19 3.36 10.96
C ASP A 35 -17.83 3.50 10.24
N ILE A 36 -17.84 3.84 8.94
CA ILE A 36 -16.61 4.10 8.17
C ILE A 36 -15.89 5.33 8.69
N LYS A 37 -16.62 6.43 8.93
CA LYS A 37 -16.02 7.68 9.41
C LYS A 37 -15.37 7.49 10.78
N ASP A 38 -16.07 6.85 11.71
CA ASP A 38 -15.59 6.61 13.06
C ASP A 38 -14.33 5.72 13.05
N PHE A 39 -14.30 4.72 12.17
CA PHE A 39 -13.12 3.87 11.96
C PHE A 39 -11.92 4.67 11.40
N VAL A 40 -12.15 5.49 10.38
CA VAL A 40 -11.10 6.31 9.78
C VAL A 40 -10.55 7.34 10.78
N GLU A 41 -11.41 7.99 11.57
CA GLU A 41 -10.98 8.96 12.59
C GLU A 41 -10.15 8.29 13.69
N ALA A 42 -10.48 7.05 14.09
CA ALA A 42 -9.71 6.29 15.07
C ALA A 42 -8.31 5.92 14.55
N GLU A 43 -8.21 5.48 13.29
CA GLU A 43 -6.94 5.03 12.68
C GLU A 43 -6.12 6.15 12.04
N ALA A 44 -6.72 7.31 11.75
CA ALA A 44 -6.00 8.48 11.23
C ALA A 44 -4.86 8.94 12.17
N GLY A 45 -5.00 8.65 13.46
CA GLY A 45 -3.97 8.85 14.46
C GLY A 45 -2.73 7.95 14.28
N ASN A 46 -2.88 6.80 13.67
CA ASN A 46 -1.82 5.80 13.51
C ASN A 46 -1.28 5.75 12.09
N ASP A 47 -1.97 6.37 11.13
CA ASP A 47 -1.57 6.39 9.73
C ASP A 47 -0.24 7.15 9.55
N PRO A 48 0.85 6.43 9.18
CA PRO A 48 2.17 7.03 8.99
C PRO A 48 2.21 8.01 7.81
N LEU A 49 1.29 7.88 6.83
CA LEU A 49 1.18 8.78 5.69
C LEU A 49 0.45 10.08 6.04
N LEU A 50 -0.42 10.08 7.05
CA LEU A 50 -1.11 11.28 7.51
C LEU A 50 -0.27 12.09 8.50
N LYS A 51 0.41 11.44 9.46
CA LYS A 51 1.23 12.11 10.47
C LYS A 51 2.66 12.39 10.04
N GLY A 52 3.13 11.71 9.00
CA GLY A 52 4.54 11.70 8.62
C GLY A 52 5.35 10.72 9.47
N VAL A 53 6.27 10.04 8.82
CA VAL A 53 7.18 9.10 9.48
C VAL A 53 8.46 9.83 9.86
N PRO A 54 8.89 9.81 11.13
CA PRO A 54 10.20 10.33 11.52
C PRO A 54 11.28 9.64 10.70
N GLU A 55 12.28 10.39 10.24
CA GLU A 55 13.31 9.88 9.34
C GLU A 55 14.01 8.61 9.84
N ASP A 56 14.19 8.47 11.15
CA ASP A 56 14.88 7.34 11.78
C ASP A 56 14.05 6.04 11.80
N LYS A 57 12.73 6.14 11.62
CA LYS A 57 11.80 5.00 11.57
C LYS A 57 11.35 4.67 10.15
N ASN A 58 11.78 5.44 9.16
CA ASN A 58 11.40 5.22 7.77
C ASN A 58 12.24 4.09 7.15
N PRO A 59 11.64 2.93 6.82
CA PRO A 59 12.37 1.81 6.22
C PRO A 59 12.90 2.11 4.81
N PHE A 60 12.40 3.17 4.16
CA PHE A 60 12.84 3.63 2.84
C PHE A 60 13.86 4.77 2.89
N LYS A 61 14.36 5.15 4.07
CA LYS A 61 15.45 6.15 4.16
C LYS A 61 16.70 5.58 3.49
N GLU A 62 17.33 6.38 2.63
CA GLU A 62 18.62 6.04 2.05
C GLU A 62 19.61 5.79 3.18
N LYS A 63 20.16 4.58 3.23
CA LYS A 63 21.31 4.31 4.08
C LYS A 63 22.46 5.10 3.48
N THR A 64 22.71 6.30 3.99
CA THR A 64 23.98 7.00 3.75
C THR A 64 25.06 5.96 3.99
N PRO A 65 25.89 5.63 2.98
CA PRO A 65 26.87 4.57 3.12
C PRO A 65 27.94 5.08 4.08
N THR A 66 27.73 4.85 5.37
CA THR A 66 28.74 5.00 6.43
C THR A 66 30.00 4.23 6.07
N PHE A 67 29.88 3.15 5.28
CA PHE A 67 30.98 2.46 4.64
C PHE A 67 31.81 3.33 3.69
N HIS A 68 31.20 4.13 2.81
CA HIS A 68 31.99 5.01 1.93
C HIS A 68 32.70 6.12 2.71
N VAL A 69 32.05 6.73 3.70
CA VAL A 69 32.70 7.74 4.56
C VAL A 69 33.85 7.13 5.35
N LEU A 70 33.70 5.91 5.90
CA LEU A 70 34.76 5.20 6.61
C LEU A 70 35.92 4.80 5.67
N LEU A 71 35.63 4.35 4.44
CA LEU A 71 36.64 4.01 3.45
C LEU A 71 37.41 5.24 2.95
N ILE A 72 36.76 6.41 2.86
CA ILE A 72 37.41 7.69 2.57
C ILE A 72 38.37 8.05 3.71
N PHE A 73 37.95 7.95 4.97
CA PHE A 73 38.81 8.21 6.14
C PHE A 73 39.96 7.20 6.29
N GLN A 74 39.78 5.95 5.88
CA GLN A 74 40.84 4.93 5.87
C GLN A 74 41.75 4.99 4.63
N GLY A 75 41.55 5.95 3.71
CA GLY A 75 42.34 6.09 2.49
C GLY A 75 42.18 4.95 1.48
N ARG A 76 41.09 4.16 1.61
CA ARG A 76 40.81 2.97 0.78
C ARG A 76 39.77 3.24 -0.31
N ALA A 77 39.11 4.40 -0.29
CA ALA A 77 38.15 4.79 -1.32
C ALA A 77 38.86 5.27 -2.58
N SER A 78 38.42 4.77 -3.72
CA SER A 78 38.93 5.19 -5.03
C SER A 78 38.34 6.53 -5.45
N ARG A 79 39.09 7.30 -6.27
CA ARG A 79 38.65 8.63 -6.77
C ARG A 79 37.29 8.59 -7.49
N TRP A 80 36.96 7.46 -8.11
CA TRP A 80 35.67 7.23 -8.78
C TRP A 80 34.50 7.08 -7.80
N GLU A 81 34.71 6.41 -6.67
CA GLU A 81 33.68 6.26 -5.63
C GLU A 81 33.37 7.60 -4.94
N ILE A 82 34.37 8.46 -4.76
CA ILE A 82 34.19 9.80 -4.17
C ILE A 82 33.35 10.69 -5.10
N VAL A 83 33.66 10.68 -6.41
CA VAL A 83 32.93 11.45 -7.42
C VAL A 83 31.49 10.94 -7.59
N SER A 84 31.28 9.62 -7.53
CA SER A 84 29.94 9.03 -7.63
C SER A 84 29.07 9.27 -6.39
N SER A 85 29.66 9.57 -5.24
CA SER A 85 28.94 9.81 -3.98
C SER A 85 28.41 11.25 -3.86
N GLY A 86 28.65 12.12 -4.84
CA GLY A 86 28.13 13.49 -4.85
C GLY A 86 28.73 14.43 -3.79
N ILE A 87 29.79 14.03 -3.09
CA ILE A 87 30.49 14.85 -2.09
C ILE A 87 31.53 15.72 -2.82
N THR A 88 31.11 16.91 -3.26
CA THR A 88 32.03 17.95 -3.75
C THR A 88 32.57 18.76 -2.57
N TRP A 89 33.90 18.88 -2.47
CA TRP A 89 34.59 19.76 -1.51
C TRP A 89 34.23 21.23 -1.71
#